data_AF-A0A9P0EBK1-F1
#
_entry.id   AF-A0A9P0EBK1-F1
#
_cell.length_a   1.000
_cell.length_b   1.000
_cell.length_c   1.000
_cell.angle_alpha   90.00
_cell.angle_beta   90.00
_cell.angle_gamma   90.00
#
_symmetry.space_group_name_H-M   'P 1'
#
loop_
_entity.id
_entity.type
_entity.pdbx_description
1 polymer ?
#
loop_
_entity_poly.entity_id
_entity_poly.type
_entity_poly.pdbx_seq_one_letter_code
_entity_poly.pdbx_strand_id
1 'polypeptide(L)'
;MSRCSFFGSYISLRIVVLMTQYEDGDSQLDVKVKKATERISENIHIVANEPSLAFYRLQEHVRKALPPMVEKRVEVTKLHHELQGRCYDVEYAVRTKESTSVYKRLSAHITIDLPDLPELSDALRETASKVESMMAQARTASLATNDGNS
;
A
#
# COMPACT_ATOMS: atom_id res chain seq x y z
N MET A 1 46.09 2.29 -18.57
CA MET A 1 45.42 3.09 -17.50
C MET A 1 45.18 4.56 -17.88
N SER A 2 46.05 5.22 -18.64
CA SER A 2 45.95 6.69 -18.88
C SER A 2 44.69 7.19 -19.60
N ARG A 3 44.01 6.36 -20.40
CA ARG A 3 42.76 6.76 -21.10
C ARG A 3 41.53 6.84 -20.17
N CYS A 4 41.44 5.97 -19.15
CA CYS A 4 40.38 6.04 -18.13
C CYS A 4 40.54 7.28 -17.25
N SER A 5 41.77 7.60 -16.84
CA SER A 5 42.08 8.79 -16.05
C SER A 5 41.73 10.09 -16.76
N PHE A 6 42.02 10.16 -18.06
CA PHE A 6 41.70 11.33 -18.89
C PHE A 6 40.20 11.49 -19.12
N PHE A 7 39.50 10.38 -19.42
CA PHE A 7 38.06 10.39 -19.62
C PHE A 7 37.29 10.69 -18.33
N GLY A 8 37.76 10.16 -17.19
CA GLY A 8 37.22 10.44 -15.86
C GLY A 8 37.35 11.90 -15.44
N SER A 9 38.55 12.46 -15.62
CA SER A 9 38.80 13.88 -15.36
C SER A 9 37.96 14.77 -16.28
N TYR A 10 37.81 14.39 -17.56
CA TYR A 10 36.96 15.09 -18.51
C TYR A 10 35.48 15.04 -18.13
N ILE A 11 34.94 13.88 -17.73
CA ILE A 11 33.54 13.75 -17.29
C ILE A 11 33.30 14.53 -16.00
N SER A 12 34.21 14.43 -15.01
CA SER A 12 34.07 15.17 -13.74
C SER A 12 34.09 16.68 -13.98
N LEU A 13 35.02 17.17 -14.79
CA LEU A 13 35.08 18.58 -15.18
C LEU A 13 33.83 19.02 -15.94
N ARG A 14 33.30 18.17 -16.84
CA ARG A 14 32.11 18.48 -17.63
C ARG A 14 30.82 18.47 -16.80
N ILE A 15 30.72 17.65 -15.76
CA ILE A 15 29.60 17.65 -14.79
C ILE A 15 29.61 18.94 -13.97
N VAL A 16 30.78 19.35 -13.46
CA VAL A 16 30.93 20.62 -12.73
C VAL A 16 30.56 21.80 -13.62
N VAL A 17 31.06 21.83 -14.86
CA VAL A 17 30.77 22.91 -15.82
C VAL A 17 29.30 22.95 -16.26
N LEU A 18 28.67 21.80 -16.51
CA LEU A 18 27.24 21.75 -16.87
C LEU A 18 26.33 22.26 -15.75
N MET A 19 26.69 22.00 -14.48
CA MET A 19 25.88 22.45 -13.34
C MET A 19 26.09 23.93 -13.02
N THR A 20 27.28 24.49 -13.27
CA THR A 20 27.49 25.95 -13.19
C THR A 20 26.69 26.76 -14.22
N GLN A 21 26.05 26.10 -15.19
CA GLN A 21 25.25 26.73 -16.23
C GLN A 21 23.72 26.52 -16.04
N TYR A 22 23.30 25.83 -14.98
CA TYR A 22 21.88 25.59 -14.68
C TYR A 22 21.38 26.59 -13.63
N GLU A 23 21.14 27.84 -14.04
CA GLU A 23 20.50 28.86 -13.21
C GLU A 23 18.99 28.85 -13.48
N ASP A 24 18.20 28.21 -12.61
CA ASP A 24 16.74 28.39 -12.61
C ASP A 24 16.15 28.41 -11.19
N GLY A 25 15.82 29.63 -10.75
CA GLY A 25 14.64 29.95 -9.95
C GLY A 25 14.60 29.64 -8.45
N ASP A 26 15.16 28.52 -7.96
CA ASP A 26 14.97 28.08 -6.57
C ASP A 26 16.30 27.85 -5.83
N SER A 27 16.65 28.80 -4.95
CA SER A 27 17.86 28.78 -4.12
C SER A 27 17.99 27.52 -3.25
N GLN A 28 16.89 26.93 -2.78
CA GLN A 28 16.96 25.70 -1.98
C GLN A 28 17.26 24.46 -2.82
N LEU A 29 16.75 24.43 -4.05
CA LEU A 29 17.02 23.34 -4.98
C LEU A 29 18.47 23.42 -5.45
N ASP A 30 18.97 24.63 -5.73
CA ASP A 30 20.35 24.87 -6.17
C ASP A 30 21.38 24.34 -5.15
N VAL A 31 21.19 24.64 -3.86
CA VAL A 31 22.07 24.12 -2.80
C VAL A 31 22.08 22.58 -2.76
N LYS A 32 20.92 21.93 -2.96
CA LYS A 32 20.82 20.47 -2.97
C LYS A 32 21.46 19.86 -4.22
N VAL A 33 21.23 20.46 -5.38
CA VAL A 33 21.81 20.04 -6.66
C VAL A 33 23.31 20.19 -6.63
N LYS A 34 23.84 21.30 -6.11
CA LYS A 34 25.27 21.54 -5.95
C LYS A 34 25.93 20.50 -5.04
N LYS A 35 25.32 20.22 -3.89
CA LYS A 35 25.80 19.19 -2.95
C LYS A 35 25.74 17.78 -3.55
N ALA A 36 24.69 17.45 -4.31
CA ALA A 36 24.59 16.17 -5.02
C ALA A 36 25.64 16.06 -6.13
N THR A 37 25.90 17.16 -6.83
CA THR A 37 26.89 17.25 -7.92
C THR A 37 28.31 17.08 -7.39
N GLU A 38 28.67 17.72 -6.29
CA GLU A 38 29.96 17.53 -5.61
C GLU A 38 30.17 16.05 -5.26
N ARG A 39 29.14 15.39 -4.71
CA ARG A 39 29.16 13.96 -4.39
C ARG A 39 29.33 13.09 -5.65
N ILE A 40 28.64 13.42 -6.74
CA ILE A 40 28.72 12.68 -8.00
C ILE A 40 30.11 12.87 -8.65
N SER A 41 30.63 14.08 -8.67
CA SER A 41 31.94 14.43 -9.23
C SER A 41 33.08 13.75 -8.47
N GLU A 42 33.02 13.75 -7.14
CA GLU A 42 33.97 13.02 -6.30
C GLU A 42 33.94 11.51 -6.59
N ASN A 43 32.74 10.92 -6.64
CA ASN A 43 32.59 9.50 -6.91
C ASN A 43 33.07 9.12 -8.32
N ILE A 44 32.84 9.95 -9.34
CA ILE A 44 33.34 9.74 -10.70
C ILE A 44 34.86 9.78 -10.76
N HIS A 45 35.49 10.70 -10.03
CA HIS A 45 36.95 10.77 -9.96
C HIS A 45 37.53 9.49 -9.36
N ILE A 46 36.95 8.98 -8.27
CA ILE A 46 37.39 7.73 -7.63
C ILE A 46 37.22 6.54 -8.59
N VAL A 47 36.08 6.42 -9.27
CA VAL A 47 35.81 5.31 -10.20
C VAL A 47 36.78 5.32 -11.39
N ALA A 48 37.11 6.49 -11.91
CA ALA A 48 37.88 6.60 -13.13
C ALA A 48 39.41 6.59 -12.94
N ASN A 49 39.89 6.98 -11.75
CA ASN A 49 41.32 6.93 -11.40
C ASN A 49 41.69 5.76 -10.50
N GLU A 50 40.80 5.32 -9.60
CA GLU A 50 41.05 4.27 -8.60
C GLU A 50 39.92 3.21 -8.62
N PRO A 51 39.75 2.46 -9.73
CA PRO A 51 38.62 1.55 -9.93
C PRO A 51 38.52 0.48 -8.83
N SER A 52 39.64 0.03 -8.28
CA SER A 52 39.69 -0.95 -7.19
C SER A 52 39.03 -0.42 -5.90
N LEU A 53 39.20 0.87 -5.57
CA LEU A 53 38.61 1.47 -4.38
C LEU A 53 37.09 1.66 -4.55
N ALA A 54 36.65 2.00 -5.77
CA ALA A 54 35.24 2.10 -6.08
C ALA A 54 34.52 0.74 -5.93
N PHE A 55 35.10 -0.33 -6.47
CA PHE A 55 34.55 -1.67 -6.32
C PHE A 55 34.56 -2.15 -4.86
N TYR A 56 35.60 -1.82 -4.09
CA TYR A 56 35.64 -2.12 -2.66
C TYR A 56 34.51 -1.44 -1.89
N ARG A 57 34.28 -0.14 -2.12
CA ARG A 57 33.18 0.60 -1.48
C ARG A 57 31.81 0.05 -1.87
N LEU A 58 31.62 -0.32 -3.14
CA LEU A 58 30.38 -0.92 -3.61
C LEU A 58 30.15 -2.29 -2.96
N GLN A 59 31.16 -3.16 -2.98
CA GLN A 59 31.09 -4.48 -2.36
C GLN A 59 30.78 -4.38 -0.87
N GLU A 60 31.45 -3.48 -0.17
CA GLU A 60 31.25 -3.28 1.27
C GLU A 60 29.86 -2.71 1.59
N HIS A 61 29.34 -1.81 0.75
CA HIS A 61 27.97 -1.30 0.90
C HIS A 61 26.94 -2.41 0.68
N VAL A 62 27.07 -3.22 -0.38
CA VAL A 62 26.19 -4.37 -0.61
C VAL A 62 26.26 -5.34 0.57
N ARG A 63 27.47 -5.66 1.06
CA ARG A 63 27.68 -6.56 2.20
C ARG A 63 27.04 -6.04 3.49
N LYS A 64 27.02 -4.73 3.72
CA LYS A 64 26.44 -4.12 4.93
C LYS A 64 24.94 -3.84 4.83
N ALA A 65 24.48 -3.36 3.69
CA ALA A 65 23.11 -2.91 3.51
C ALA A 65 22.15 -4.07 3.18
N LEU A 66 22.60 -5.06 2.41
CA LEU A 66 21.71 -6.11 1.92
C LEU A 66 21.23 -7.09 2.99
N PRO A 67 22.07 -7.59 3.93
CA PRO A 67 21.60 -8.53 4.96
C PRO A 67 20.42 -8.01 5.81
N PRO A 68 20.48 -6.81 6.44
CA PRO A 68 19.35 -6.32 7.23
C PRO A 68 18.12 -6.02 6.36
N MET A 69 18.30 -5.67 5.07
CA MET A 69 17.18 -5.50 4.14
C MET A 69 16.46 -6.82 3.85
N VAL A 70 17.19 -7.93 3.74
CA VAL A 70 16.60 -9.27 3.53
C VAL A 70 15.85 -9.71 4.78
N GLU A 71 16.44 -9.54 5.97
CA GLU A 71 15.77 -9.83 7.24
C GLU A 71 14.45 -9.07 7.39
N LYS A 72 14.46 -7.76 7.10
CA LYS A 72 13.26 -6.92 7.12
C LYS A 72 12.20 -7.40 6.13
N ARG A 73 12.60 -7.83 4.92
CA ARG A 73 11.67 -8.37 3.92
C ARG A 73 11.01 -9.66 4.39
N VAL A 74 11.78 -10.55 5.02
CA VAL A 74 11.24 -11.79 5.62
C VAL A 74 10.25 -11.46 6.73
N GLU A 75 10.58 -10.51 7.62
CA GLU A 75 9.69 -10.05 8.69
C GLU A 75 8.37 -9.49 8.13
N VAL A 76 8.43 -8.60 7.15
CA VAL A 76 7.25 -8.04 6.49
C VAL A 76 6.39 -9.13 5.85
N THR A 77 7.03 -10.13 5.24
CA THR A 77 6.32 -11.26 4.61
C THR A 77 5.59 -12.11 5.65
N LYS A 78 6.22 -12.35 6.81
CA LYS A 78 5.60 -13.05 7.93
C LYS A 78 4.39 -12.28 8.47
N LEU A 79 4.56 -10.97 8.72
CA LEU A 79 3.47 -10.10 9.20
C LEU A 79 2.31 -10.05 8.21
N HIS A 80 2.61 -10.01 6.91
CA HIS A 80 1.59 -10.03 5.87
C HIS A 80 0.77 -11.32 5.92
N HIS A 81 1.42 -12.48 6.09
CA HIS A 81 0.73 -13.75 6.20
C HIS A 81 -0.15 -13.85 7.45
N GLU A 82 0.34 -13.34 8.59
CA GLU A 82 -0.43 -13.29 9.83
C GLU A 82 -1.65 -12.38 9.71
N LEU A 83 -1.47 -11.17 9.16
CA LEU A 83 -2.56 -10.24 8.89
C LEU A 83 -3.60 -10.86 7.95
N GLN A 84 -3.16 -11.55 6.90
CA GLN A 84 -4.06 -12.22 5.95
C GLN A 84 -4.91 -13.30 6.65
N GLY A 85 -4.31 -14.11 7.52
CA GLY A 85 -5.06 -15.09 8.33
C GLY A 85 -6.12 -14.42 9.20
N ARG A 86 -5.75 -13.31 9.87
CA ARG A 86 -6.68 -12.52 10.69
C ARG A 86 -7.83 -11.90 9.88
N CYS A 87 -7.56 -11.42 8.67
CA CYS A 87 -8.62 -10.94 7.76
C CYS A 87 -9.59 -12.07 7.41
N TYR A 88 -9.06 -13.27 7.10
CA TYR A 88 -9.89 -14.44 6.83
C TYR A 88 -10.79 -14.82 8.01
N ASP A 89 -10.25 -14.82 9.24
CA ASP A 89 -11.02 -15.10 10.46
C ASP A 89 -12.18 -14.10 10.63
N VAL A 90 -11.90 -12.81 10.43
CA VAL A 90 -12.90 -11.75 10.54
C VAL A 90 -13.97 -11.90 9.46
N GLU A 91 -13.59 -12.08 8.20
CA GLU A 91 -14.54 -12.30 7.10
C GLU A 91 -15.41 -13.54 7.34
N TYR A 92 -14.81 -14.63 7.84
CA TYR A 92 -15.54 -15.84 8.20
C TYR A 92 -16.53 -15.60 9.34
N ALA A 93 -16.13 -14.89 10.40
CA ALA A 93 -17.00 -14.57 11.51
C ALA A 93 -18.19 -13.68 11.07
N VAL A 94 -17.96 -12.71 10.19
CA VAL A 94 -19.02 -11.86 9.61
C VAL A 94 -19.99 -12.69 8.78
N ARG A 95 -19.48 -13.50 7.83
CA ARG A 95 -20.32 -14.38 6.98
C ARG A 95 -21.14 -15.37 7.81
N THR A 96 -20.57 -15.89 8.89
CA THR A 96 -21.26 -16.81 9.81
C THR A 96 -22.39 -16.10 10.56
N LYS A 97 -22.18 -14.86 11.03
CA LYS A 97 -23.26 -14.07 11.65
C LYS A 97 -24.39 -13.76 10.65
N GLU A 98 -24.03 -13.51 9.39
CA GLU A 98 -25.01 -13.27 8.33
C GLU A 98 -25.80 -14.53 7.92
N SER A 99 -25.21 -15.72 8.04
CA SER A 99 -25.85 -16.99 7.70
C SER A 99 -26.63 -17.61 8.87
N THR A 100 -26.18 -17.42 10.11
CA THR A 100 -26.82 -17.94 11.33
C THR A 100 -27.95 -17.07 11.86
N SER A 101 -28.14 -15.87 11.30
CA SER A 101 -29.22 -14.96 11.67
C SER A 101 -30.54 -15.73 11.74
N VAL A 102 -31.12 -15.77 12.95
CA VAL A 102 -32.39 -16.41 13.28
C VAL A 102 -33.48 -15.99 12.29
N TYR A 103 -33.43 -14.73 11.82
CA TYR A 103 -34.30 -14.20 10.79
C TYR A 103 -34.18 -14.90 9.43
N LYS A 104 -32.97 -15.19 8.92
CA LYS A 104 -32.80 -15.94 7.65
C LYS A 104 -33.26 -17.39 7.78
N ARG A 105 -32.95 -18.03 8.92
CA ARG A 105 -33.37 -19.41 9.18
C ARG A 105 -34.89 -19.53 9.32
N LEU A 106 -35.55 -18.59 10.01
CA LEU A 106 -37.01 -18.52 10.10
C LEU A 106 -37.65 -18.15 8.75
N SER A 107 -37.10 -17.17 8.04
CA SER A 107 -37.60 -16.75 6.73
C SER A 107 -37.64 -17.89 5.71
N ALA A 108 -36.64 -18.78 5.72
CA ALA A 108 -36.59 -19.94 4.83
C ALA A 108 -37.57 -21.08 5.20
N HIS A 109 -38.11 -21.07 6.42
CA HIS A 109 -39.05 -22.10 6.90
C HIS A 109 -40.47 -21.58 7.12
N ILE A 110 -40.67 -20.27 6.93
CA ILE A 110 -41.98 -19.58 6.93
C ILE A 110 -42.65 -19.61 5.54
N THR A 111 -42.01 -20.16 4.51
CA THR A 111 -42.71 -20.54 3.27
C THR A 111 -43.69 -21.67 3.59
N ILE A 112 -44.83 -21.25 4.12
CA ILE A 112 -46.02 -22.03 4.35
C ILE A 112 -46.54 -22.35 2.95
N ASP A 113 -46.17 -23.53 2.45
CA ASP A 113 -46.90 -24.17 1.37
C ASP A 113 -48.29 -24.51 1.93
N LEU A 114 -49.25 -23.59 1.74
CA LEU A 114 -50.66 -23.82 2.01
C LEU A 114 -51.46 -23.34 0.79
N PRO A 115 -52.54 -24.05 0.41
CA PRO A 115 -53.11 -23.99 -0.92
C PRO A 115 -53.79 -22.65 -1.18
N ASP A 116 -53.53 -22.10 -2.37
CA ASP A 116 -54.29 -21.10 -3.10
C ASP A 116 -55.39 -20.36 -2.32
N LEU A 117 -54.99 -19.35 -1.54
CA LEU A 117 -55.86 -18.21 -1.26
C LEU A 117 -55.08 -16.92 -1.58
N PRO A 118 -55.31 -16.30 -2.76
CA PRO A 118 -54.47 -15.21 -3.28
C PRO A 118 -54.48 -13.96 -2.38
N GLU A 119 -55.60 -13.69 -1.69
CA GLU A 119 -55.75 -12.50 -0.86
C GLU A 119 -54.84 -12.49 0.39
N LEU A 120 -54.56 -13.66 0.97
CA LEU A 120 -53.71 -13.76 2.17
C LEU A 120 -52.22 -13.74 1.81
N SER A 121 -51.86 -14.32 0.66
CA SER A 121 -50.48 -14.32 0.16
C SER A 121 -50.00 -12.92 -0.21
N ASP A 122 -50.83 -12.12 -0.87
CA ASP A 122 -50.48 -10.75 -1.23
C ASP A 122 -50.36 -9.84 -0.01
N ALA A 123 -51.25 -9.99 0.98
CA ALA A 123 -51.16 -9.24 2.23
C ALA A 123 -49.90 -9.60 3.03
N LEU A 124 -49.53 -10.89 3.07
CA LEU A 124 -48.32 -11.35 3.74
C LEU A 124 -47.05 -10.88 3.01
N ARG A 125 -47.05 -10.93 1.68
CA ARG A 125 -45.95 -10.43 0.83
C ARG A 125 -45.78 -8.92 0.96
N GLU A 126 -46.86 -8.15 0.94
CA GLU A 126 -46.83 -6.70 1.13
C GLU A 126 -46.31 -6.33 2.53
N THR A 127 -46.77 -7.05 3.56
CA THR A 127 -46.30 -6.87 4.94
C THR A 127 -44.81 -7.21 5.05
N ALA A 128 -44.36 -8.30 4.42
CA ALA A 128 -42.95 -8.67 4.37
C ALA A 128 -42.09 -7.60 3.69
N SER A 129 -42.51 -7.07 2.54
CA SER A 129 -41.80 -5.98 1.84
C SER A 129 -41.75 -4.69 2.67
N LYS A 130 -42.83 -4.33 3.38
CA LYS A 130 -42.84 -3.17 4.29
C LYS A 130 -41.89 -3.35 5.47
N VAL A 131 -41.89 -4.51 6.11
CA VAL A 131 -41.00 -4.81 7.24
C VAL A 131 -39.54 -4.84 6.79
N GLU A 132 -39.24 -5.41 5.63
CA GLU A 132 -37.89 -5.40 5.05
C GLU A 132 -37.42 -3.97 4.78
N SER A 133 -38.27 -3.11 4.21
CA SER A 133 -37.97 -1.69 4.00
C SER A 133 -37.71 -0.95 5.32
N MET A 134 -38.51 -1.21 6.37
CA MET A 134 -38.31 -0.60 7.69
C MET A 134 -37.01 -1.07 8.34
N MET A 135 -36.67 -2.36 8.22
CA MET A 135 -35.43 -2.91 8.78
C MET A 135 -34.19 -2.44 8.02
N ALA A 136 -34.27 -2.29 6.69
CA ALA A 136 -33.19 -1.70 5.89
C ALA A 136 -32.95 -0.23 6.29
N GLN A 137 -34.02 0.55 6.50
CA GLN A 137 -33.94 1.92 6.99
C GLN A 137 -33.32 2.01 8.39
N ALA A 138 -33.67 1.10 9.30
CA ALA A 138 -33.08 1.04 10.64
C ALA A 138 -31.56 0.73 10.61
N ARG A 139 -31.12 -0.13 9.70
CA ARG A 139 -29.68 -0.40 9.50
C ARG A 139 -28.93 0.83 8.99
N THR A 140 -29.48 1.57 8.02
CA THR A 140 -28.87 2.82 7.55
C THR A 140 -28.88 3.93 8.62
N ALA A 141 -29.92 3.99 9.47
CA ALA A 141 -29.98 4.93 10.57
C ALA A 141 -28.92 4.64 11.65
N SER A 142 -28.66 3.36 11.94
CA SER A 142 -27.63 2.96 12.91
C SER A 142 -26.18 3.27 12.48
N LEU A 143 -25.93 3.43 11.17
CA LEU A 143 -24.63 3.84 10.64
C LEU A 143 -24.42 5.37 10.72
N ALA A 144 -25.51 6.17 10.70
CA ALA A 144 -25.44 7.63 10.78
C ALA A 144 -25.20 8.18 12.20
N THR A 145 -25.35 7.36 13.24
CA THR A 145 -25.20 7.78 14.64
C THR A 145 -23.79 7.65 15.21
N ASN A 146 -22.78 7.22 14.44
CA ASN A 146 -21.43 6.96 14.96
C ASN A 146 -20.35 8.00 14.61
N ASP A 147 -20.70 9.12 13.96
CA ASP A 147 -19.76 10.22 13.63
C ASP A 147 -19.75 11.35 14.69
N GLY A 148 -20.23 11.09 15.91
CA GLY A 148 -20.59 12.16 16.85
C GLY A 148 -20.11 12.02 18.29
N ASN A 149 -19.07 11.24 18.60
CA ASN A 149 -18.47 11.32 19.95
C ASN A 149 -16.94 11.31 19.91
N SER A 150 -16.39 12.45 20.31
CA SER A 150 -14.99 12.73 20.61
C SER A 150 -14.35 11.75 21.59
#